data_AF-A0ABD0UTZ4-F1
#
_entry.id   AF-A0ABD0UTZ4-F1
#
_cell.length_a   1.000
_cell.length_b   1.000
_cell.length_c   1.000
_cell.angle_alpha   90.00
_cell.angle_beta   90.00
_cell.angle_gamma   90.00
#
_symmetry.space_group_name_H-M   'P 1'
#
loop_
_entity.id
_entity.type
_entity.pdbx_description
1 polymer ?
#
loop_
_entity_poly.entity_id
_entity_poly.type
_entity_poly.pdbx_seq_one_letter_code
_entity_poly.pdbx_strand_id
1 'polypeptide(L)'
;MDKASLLADAVSYIKDLRAKVEELEAEAKRARKEPPPARLMAALRDLDLFVHHATVSSLKEMVIQDVVVQVPDALQGEDNLRCALLARLEKN
;
A
#
# COMPACT_ATOMS: atom_id res chain seq x y z
N MET A 1 -13.58 -13.03 46.60
CA MET A 1 -13.44 -11.87 45.70
C MET A 1 -14.57 -10.91 46.01
N ASP A 2 -14.24 -9.70 46.40
CA ASP A 2 -15.21 -8.62 46.54
C ASP A 2 -15.60 -8.08 45.16
N LYS A 3 -16.81 -7.54 45.07
CA LYS A 3 -17.37 -7.04 43.81
C LYS A 3 -16.59 -5.83 43.28
N ALA A 4 -15.97 -5.04 44.15
CA ALA A 4 -15.20 -3.88 43.76
C ALA A 4 -13.87 -4.30 43.09
N SER A 5 -13.14 -5.27 43.65
CA SER A 5 -11.91 -5.79 42.99
C SER A 5 -12.20 -6.43 41.64
N LEU A 6 -13.28 -7.22 41.51
CA LEU A 6 -13.63 -7.83 40.23
C LEU A 6 -13.94 -6.78 39.14
N LEU A 7 -14.60 -5.68 39.50
CA LEU A 7 -14.87 -4.57 38.59
C LEU A 7 -13.59 -3.80 38.25
N ALA A 8 -12.69 -3.60 39.23
CA ALA A 8 -11.40 -2.97 39.00
C ALA A 8 -10.55 -3.78 38.01
N ASP A 9 -10.51 -5.10 38.18
CA ASP A 9 -9.81 -6.02 37.29
C ASP A 9 -10.41 -5.98 35.88
N ALA A 10 -11.74 -6.01 35.76
CA ALA A 10 -12.43 -5.91 34.47
C ALA A 10 -12.15 -4.59 33.75
N VAL A 11 -12.14 -3.46 34.48
CA VAL A 11 -11.80 -2.15 33.91
C VAL A 11 -10.34 -2.10 33.47
N SER A 12 -9.42 -2.69 34.25
CA SER A 12 -8.01 -2.80 33.86
C SER A 12 -7.87 -3.61 32.57
N TYR A 13 -8.50 -4.77 32.51
CA TYR A 13 -8.44 -5.63 31.33
C TYR A 13 -9.01 -4.96 30.07
N ILE A 14 -10.09 -4.18 30.18
CA ILE A 14 -10.64 -3.39 29.07
C ILE A 14 -9.62 -2.37 28.55
N LYS A 15 -8.86 -1.71 29.44
CA LYS A 15 -7.83 -0.75 29.02
C LYS A 15 -6.69 -1.46 28.29
N ASP A 16 -6.25 -2.60 28.82
CA ASP A 16 -5.18 -3.39 28.21
C ASP A 16 -5.58 -3.90 26.83
N LEU A 17 -6.82 -4.40 26.69
CA LEU A 17 -7.36 -4.81 25.40
C LEU A 17 -7.44 -3.66 24.40
N ARG A 18 -7.87 -2.47 24.82
CA ARG A 18 -7.90 -1.28 23.95
C ARG A 18 -6.51 -0.89 23.47
N ALA A 19 -5.52 -0.86 24.37
CA ALA A 19 -4.13 -0.59 24.01
C ALA A 19 -3.60 -1.63 23.00
N LYS A 20 -3.96 -2.91 23.18
CA LYS A 20 -3.58 -3.98 22.26
C LYS A 20 -4.20 -3.82 20.87
N VAL A 21 -5.47 -3.39 20.79
CA VAL A 21 -6.14 -3.10 19.52
C VAL A 21 -5.44 -1.94 18.79
N GLU A 22 -5.13 -0.85 19.48
CA GLU A 22 -4.42 0.28 18.88
C GLU A 22 -3.03 -0.11 18.36
N GLU A 23 -2.29 -0.94 19.12
CA GLU A 23 -1.00 -1.49 18.69
C GLU A 23 -1.14 -2.32 17.39
N LEU A 24 -2.10 -3.25 17.36
CA LEU A 24 -2.34 -4.11 16.20
C LEU A 24 -2.82 -3.33 14.97
N GLU A 25 -3.66 -2.32 15.15
CA GLU A 25 -4.08 -1.44 14.05
C GLU A 25 -2.91 -0.61 13.50
N ALA A 26 -2.03 -0.11 14.38
CA ALA A 26 -0.83 0.61 13.97
C ALA A 26 0.15 -0.31 13.21
N GLU A 27 0.33 -1.54 13.68
CA GLU A 27 1.14 -2.55 13.02
C GLU A 27 0.55 -2.94 11.65
N ALA A 28 -0.76 -3.19 11.57
CA ALA A 28 -1.46 -3.46 10.31
C ALA A 28 -1.35 -2.28 9.31
N LYS A 29 -1.40 -1.04 9.80
CA LYS A 29 -1.20 0.16 8.98
C LYS A 29 0.23 0.28 8.46
N ARG A 30 1.24 -0.11 9.25
CA ARG A 30 2.65 -0.16 8.83
C ARG A 30 2.92 -1.33 7.87
N ALA A 31 2.25 -2.45 8.06
CA ALA A 31 2.35 -3.63 7.22
C ALA A 31 1.61 -3.47 5.88
N ARG A 32 0.70 -2.49 5.77
CA ARG A 32 0.12 -2.09 4.48
C ARG A 32 1.22 -1.52 3.59
N LYS A 33 1.78 -2.39 2.75
CA LYS A 33 2.61 -1.98 1.60
C LYS A 33 1.80 -1.01 0.73
N GLU A 34 2.48 -0.08 0.08
CA GLU A 34 1.83 0.88 -0.82
C GLU A 34 0.84 0.16 -1.77
N PRO A 35 -0.38 0.68 -1.94
CA PRO A 35 -1.36 0.03 -2.79
C PRO A 35 -0.82 -0.06 -4.23
N PRO A 36 -1.15 -1.12 -4.99
CA PRO A 36 -0.54 -1.38 -6.29
C PRO A 36 -0.51 -0.16 -7.23
N PRO A 37 -1.57 0.68 -7.29
CA PRO A 37 -1.52 1.85 -8.15
C PRO A 37 -0.53 2.93 -7.72
N ALA A 38 -0.37 3.14 -6.41
CA ALA A 38 0.60 4.11 -5.91
C ALA A 38 2.03 3.68 -6.28
N ARG A 39 2.34 2.38 -6.14
CA ARG A 39 3.65 1.81 -6.50
C ARG A 39 3.95 1.97 -7.98
N LEU A 40 2.97 1.71 -8.85
CA LEU A 40 3.15 1.92 -10.29
C LEU A 40 3.38 3.39 -10.61
N MET A 41 2.57 4.30 -10.06
CA MET A 41 2.74 5.74 -10.32
C MET A 41 4.06 6.30 -9.79
N ALA A 42 4.55 5.77 -8.66
CA ALA A 42 5.88 6.09 -8.15
C ALA A 42 6.96 5.63 -9.14
N ALA A 43 6.90 4.38 -9.60
CA ALA A 43 7.83 3.83 -10.59
C ALA A 43 7.83 4.59 -11.93
N LEU A 44 6.66 5.02 -12.42
CA LEU A 44 6.54 5.82 -13.64
C LEU A 44 7.22 7.19 -13.48
N ARG A 45 6.97 7.87 -12.36
CA ARG A 45 7.62 9.15 -12.02
C ARG A 45 9.13 9.00 -11.93
N ASP A 46 9.57 7.94 -11.26
CA ASP A 46 10.96 7.59 -11.02
C ASP A 46 11.78 7.27 -12.27
N LEU A 47 11.09 6.96 -13.37
CA LEU A 47 11.65 6.69 -14.71
C LEU A 47 11.40 7.86 -15.68
N ASP A 48 10.88 8.99 -15.18
CA ASP A 48 10.51 10.16 -15.97
C ASP A 48 9.53 9.84 -17.13
N LEU A 49 8.64 8.86 -16.93
CA LEU A 49 7.60 8.51 -17.88
C LEU A 49 6.44 9.50 -17.75
N PHE A 50 6.21 10.30 -18.79
CA PHE A 50 5.15 11.30 -18.78
C PHE A 50 3.79 10.63 -18.96
N VAL A 51 2.93 10.71 -17.94
CA VAL A 51 1.60 10.10 -17.94
C VAL A 51 0.60 11.04 -18.62
N HIS A 52 -0.05 10.56 -19.68
CA HIS A 52 -1.15 11.28 -20.33
C HIS A 52 -2.49 10.99 -19.68
N HIS A 53 -2.75 9.72 -19.42
CA HIS A 53 -4.00 9.26 -18.83
C HIS A 53 -3.74 8.07 -17.93
N ALA A 54 -4.41 8.06 -16.77
CA ALA A 54 -4.39 6.94 -15.85
C ALA A 54 -5.81 6.72 -15.33
N THR A 55 -6.28 5.49 -15.42
CA THR A 55 -7.54 5.06 -14.82
C THR A 55 -7.27 3.98 -13.79
N VAL A 56 -8.07 3.97 -12.73
CA VAL A 56 -8.09 2.89 -11.75
C VAL A 56 -9.52 2.42 -11.63
N SER A 57 -9.73 1.11 -11.73
CA SER A 57 -11.00 0.46 -11.45
C SER A 57 -10.80 -0.67 -10.46
N SER A 58 -11.75 -0.83 -9.55
CA SER A 58 -11.75 -1.91 -8.57
C SER A 58 -12.89 -2.88 -8.86
N LEU A 59 -12.57 -4.17 -8.97
CA LEU A 59 -13.52 -5.24 -9.17
C LEU A 59 -13.28 -6.33 -8.12
N LYS A 60 -14.14 -6.36 -7.09
CA LYS A 60 -13.98 -7.23 -5.91
C LYS A 60 -12.59 -7.01 -5.29
N GLU A 61 -11.78 -8.07 -5.22
CA GLU A 61 -10.42 -8.08 -4.69
C GLU A 61 -9.34 -7.74 -5.74
N MET A 62 -9.74 -7.42 -6.97
CA MET A 62 -8.81 -7.07 -8.05
C MET A 62 -8.82 -5.56 -8.32
N VAL A 63 -7.64 -4.98 -8.48
CA VAL A 63 -7.45 -3.60 -8.91
C VAL A 63 -6.83 -3.63 -10.30
N ILE A 64 -7.49 -2.99 -11.26
CA ILE A 64 -6.97 -2.78 -12.61
C ILE A 64 -6.57 -1.31 -12.72
N GLN A 65 -5.34 -1.08 -13.15
CA GLN A 65 -4.87 0.25 -13.51
C GLN A 65 -4.42 0.23 -14.96
N ASP A 66 -5.01 1.10 -15.76
CA ASP A 66 -4.60 1.33 -17.15
C ASP A 66 -3.93 2.70 -17.23
N VAL A 67 -2.75 2.76 -17.82
CA VAL A 67 -1.93 3.98 -17.90
C VAL A 67 -1.35 4.13 -19.30
N VAL A 68 -1.59 5.29 -19.89
CA VAL A 68 -0.97 5.71 -21.16
C VAL A 68 0.16 6.68 -20.84
N VAL A 69 1.36 6.34 -21.27
CA VAL A 69 2.58 7.14 -21.05
C VAL A 69 3.30 7.45 -22.34
N GLN A 70 4.03 8.56 -22.36
CA GLN A 70 5.04 8.83 -23.36
C GLN A 70 6.34 8.13 -22.96
N VAL A 71 6.83 7.24 -23.82
CA VAL A 71 8.08 6.50 -23.59
C VAL A 71 9.26 7.30 -24.16
N PRO A 72 10.28 7.63 -23.35
CA PRO A 72 11.47 8.33 -23.82
C PRO A 72 12.34 7.42 -24.68
N ASP A 73 13.15 8.01 -25.56
CA ASP A 73 13.99 7.28 -26.52
C ASP A 73 14.93 6.26 -25.84
N ALA A 74 15.43 6.59 -24.64
CA ALA A 74 16.30 5.73 -23.85
C ALA A 74 15.64 4.42 -23.37
N LEU A 75 14.31 4.37 -23.34
CA LEU A 75 13.52 3.21 -22.91
C LEU A 75 12.68 2.62 -24.04
N GLN A 76 12.95 3.00 -25.30
CA GLN A 76 12.27 2.42 -26.47
C GLN A 76 12.52 0.91 -26.54
N GLY A 77 11.48 0.19 -26.95
CA GLY A 77 11.45 -1.28 -27.01
C GLY A 77 10.73 -1.89 -25.81
N GLU A 78 9.91 -2.91 -26.08
CA GLU A 78 9.07 -3.59 -25.08
C GLU A 78 9.89 -4.14 -23.91
N ASP A 79 10.97 -4.86 -24.20
CA ASP A 79 11.81 -5.48 -23.17
C ASP A 79 12.54 -4.46 -22.29
N ASN A 80 13.00 -3.35 -22.87
CA ASN A 80 13.70 -2.29 -22.13
C ASN A 80 12.77 -1.62 -21.13
N LEU A 81 11.58 -1.20 -21.61
CA LEU A 81 10.56 -0.60 -20.77
C LEU A 81 10.09 -1.58 -19.68
N ARG A 82 9.83 -2.83 -20.05
CA ARG A 82 9.39 -3.88 -19.11
C ARG A 82 10.44 -4.13 -18.03
N CYS A 83 11.70 -4.29 -18.39
CA CYS A 83 12.79 -4.50 -17.43
C CYS A 83 12.95 -3.32 -16.48
N ALA A 84 12.93 -2.08 -17.01
CA ALA A 84 13.05 -0.87 -16.20
C ALA A 84 11.88 -0.72 -15.20
N LEU A 85 10.65 -0.97 -15.65
CA LEU A 85 9.46 -0.93 -14.79
C LEU A 85 9.52 -1.99 -13.69
N LEU A 86 9.84 -3.24 -14.03
CA LEU A 86 9.96 -4.33 -13.04
C LEU A 86 11.04 -4.02 -12.00
N ALA A 87 12.21 -3.59 -12.44
CA ALA A 87 13.32 -3.23 -11.55
C ALA A 87 12.96 -2.08 -10.58
N ARG A 88 12.08 -1.15 -11.00
CA ARG A 88 11.62 -0.05 -10.13
C ARG A 88 10.48 -0.47 -9.20
N LEU A 89 9.58 -1.33 -9.66
CA LEU A 89 8.48 -1.89 -8.86
C LEU A 89 8.96 -2.84 -7.76
N GLU A 90 10.11 -3.51 -7.94
CA GLU A 90 10.73 -4.35 -6.91
C GLU A 90 11.43 -3.54 -5.81
N LYS A 91 11.87 -2.31 -6.12
CA LYS A 91 12.52 -1.41 -5.16
C LYS A 91 11.54 -0.70 -4.21
N ASN A 92 10.25 -0.63 -4.56
CA ASN A 92 9.17 0.03 -3.80
C ASN A 92 8.20 -1.00 -3.17
#